data_AF-A0A3B3DLX4-F1
#
_entry.id   AF-A0A3B3DLX4-F1
#
_cell.length_a   1.000
_cell.length_b   1.000
_cell.length_c   1.000
_cell.angle_alpha   90.00
_cell.angle_beta   90.00
_cell.angle_gamma   90.00
#
_symmetry.space_group_name_H-M   'P 1'
#
loop_
_entity.id
_entity.type
_entity.pdbx_description
1 polymer ?
#
loop_
_entity_poly.entity_id
_entity_poly.type
_entity_poly.pdbx_seq_one_letter_code
_entity_poly.pdbx_strand_id
1 'polypeptide(L)'
;MFFHSGIKGADEDELREIASTPHAKHVYNVPNFDLIQEVQKSIITEVCSGVDDQLSSLVSGEESKSHDTIEVDYRNTYRVLFQQNLSVCFCFSVVEAPSNLQVTEIASKSMRVTWDASLGEVTGYKLTLIPMVPGMKRQELYMGATQTSINVRDLSPETEYEISLFALKGLTPSEPLTDLAKTQPVKVLTGMQVSWCSLDVDVQADVVLLVDGSYSIGLQNFAKVREFLEVLVKSFDIGPNKIQISLVQYSRDPHTEFALNTHHDINAVVKAVRTFPYRGGSTNTGKAMTYVREKIFISSRGARQNVPRVMVLITDGKSSDSFKDAATKLRNVDVEIFAVGVKDAVRSELEAIANEPADTHVYEVEDFDAFQRISKELTQSICLRIEQELLKIKKKNLLPPSNLQFSEITSRSFRATWAAPAASVLSYLVRYREAEDVTGDYISQAVPGHTTTTVLFYLTPVTTYEVNVYAEYEKGDSFALTGQETTLEVQNLRVTEETTNSFRVSWQAAPGSVLRYRLSYVPLSGVGEILEAQTLGPETTIVLQELFPITTYRVSVSPEYASGIGSESQVDGTTKEG
;
A
#
# COMPACT_ATOMS: atom_id res chain seq x y z
N MET A 1 -22.12 -14.95 -41.65
CA MET A 1 -23.26 -15.16 -40.74
C MET A 1 -23.56 -13.81 -40.09
N PHE A 2 -24.79 -13.30 -40.20
CA PHE A 2 -25.16 -11.97 -39.69
C PHE A 2 -26.06 -12.13 -38.47
N PHE A 3 -25.59 -11.63 -37.32
CA PHE A 3 -26.28 -11.66 -36.03
C PHE A 3 -26.83 -10.28 -35.71
N HIS A 4 -28.06 -10.21 -35.22
CA HIS A 4 -28.70 -8.96 -34.83
C HIS A 4 -29.30 -9.05 -33.43
N SER A 5 -29.12 -7.99 -32.64
CA SER A 5 -29.65 -7.89 -31.27
C SER A 5 -30.34 -6.56 -31.05
N GLY A 6 -31.53 -6.61 -30.45
CA GLY A 6 -32.33 -5.44 -30.11
C GLY A 6 -32.56 -5.34 -28.60
N ILE A 7 -32.55 -4.12 -28.06
CA ILE A 7 -32.70 -3.83 -26.62
C ILE A 7 -34.01 -3.07 -26.41
N LYS A 8 -34.75 -3.40 -25.33
CA LYS A 8 -36.00 -2.72 -24.91
C LYS A 8 -37.12 -2.77 -25.96
N GLY A 9 -37.56 -3.98 -26.32
CA GLY A 9 -38.76 -4.16 -27.14
C GLY A 9 -38.56 -3.81 -28.61
N ALA A 10 -37.33 -4.01 -29.12
CA ALA A 10 -37.07 -3.98 -30.56
C ALA A 10 -37.96 -5.00 -31.27
N ASP A 11 -38.49 -4.60 -32.42
CA ASP A 11 -39.42 -5.42 -33.22
C ASP A 11 -38.69 -6.64 -33.78
N GLU A 12 -39.15 -7.82 -33.39
CA GLU A 12 -38.51 -9.08 -33.79
C GLU A 12 -38.67 -9.36 -35.29
N ASP A 13 -39.74 -8.84 -35.91
CA ASP A 13 -39.98 -9.04 -37.34
C ASP A 13 -39.01 -8.20 -38.19
N GLU A 14 -38.65 -6.98 -37.75
CA GLU A 14 -37.61 -6.17 -38.42
C GLU A 14 -36.21 -6.80 -38.26
N LEU A 15 -35.90 -7.37 -37.10
CA LEU A 15 -34.60 -8.02 -36.86
C LEU A 15 -34.44 -9.30 -37.70
N ARG A 16 -35.54 -9.97 -38.05
CA ARG A 16 -35.54 -11.17 -38.91
C ARG A 16 -35.28 -10.83 -40.37
N GLU A 17 -35.69 -9.67 -40.86
CA GLU A 17 -35.44 -9.26 -42.26
C GLU A 17 -33.95 -9.06 -42.57
N ILE A 18 -33.13 -8.73 -41.57
CA ILE A 18 -31.70 -8.41 -41.71
C ILE A 18 -30.75 -9.47 -41.12
N ALA A 19 -31.28 -10.52 -40.50
CA ALA A 19 -30.50 -11.62 -39.93
C ALA A 19 -30.46 -12.85 -40.85
N SER A 20 -29.36 -13.62 -40.81
CA SER A 20 -29.28 -14.89 -41.56
C SER A 20 -30.16 -15.98 -40.94
N THR A 21 -30.66 -16.95 -41.74
CA THR A 21 -31.35 -18.14 -41.21
C THR A 21 -30.35 -19.18 -40.66
N PRO A 22 -30.74 -20.01 -39.66
CA PRO A 22 -32.02 -20.03 -38.96
C PRO A 22 -32.11 -18.92 -37.90
N HIS A 23 -33.20 -18.14 -37.93
CA HIS A 23 -33.35 -16.96 -37.07
C HIS A 23 -33.34 -17.27 -35.57
N ALA A 24 -33.76 -18.48 -35.17
CA ALA A 24 -33.74 -18.95 -33.78
C ALA A 24 -32.34 -18.95 -33.12
N LYS A 25 -31.27 -18.87 -33.93
CA LYS A 25 -29.88 -18.79 -33.46
C LYS A 25 -29.21 -17.43 -33.73
N HIS A 26 -29.84 -16.54 -34.49
CA HIS A 26 -29.20 -15.34 -35.00
C HIS A 26 -29.91 -14.03 -34.62
N VAL A 27 -31.11 -14.12 -34.03
CA VAL A 27 -31.91 -12.98 -33.57
C VAL A 27 -32.06 -13.06 -32.04
N TYR A 28 -31.60 -12.02 -31.35
CA TYR A 28 -31.61 -11.98 -29.88
C TYR A 28 -32.32 -10.73 -29.36
N ASN A 29 -33.41 -10.92 -28.61
CA ASN A 29 -34.12 -9.82 -27.95
C ASN A 29 -33.67 -9.71 -26.49
N VAL A 30 -33.09 -8.56 -26.12
CA VAL A 30 -32.52 -8.34 -24.78
C VAL A 30 -33.44 -7.44 -23.95
N PRO A 31 -33.98 -7.93 -22.82
CA PRO A 31 -34.95 -7.18 -22.02
C PRO A 31 -34.38 -5.91 -21.37
N ASN A 32 -33.10 -5.92 -20.98
CA ASN A 32 -32.42 -4.80 -20.34
C ASN A 32 -30.89 -4.84 -20.58
N PHE A 33 -30.18 -3.79 -20.18
CA PHE A 33 -28.74 -3.65 -20.44
C PHE A 33 -27.86 -4.63 -19.64
N ASP A 34 -28.34 -5.14 -18.52
CA ASP A 34 -27.55 -6.00 -17.62
C ASP A 34 -27.37 -7.42 -18.19
N LEU A 35 -28.25 -7.84 -19.09
CA LEU A 35 -28.25 -9.17 -19.73
C LEU A 35 -27.46 -9.21 -21.06
N ILE A 36 -26.86 -8.09 -21.48
CA ILE A 36 -26.09 -8.01 -22.73
C ILE A 36 -24.87 -8.95 -22.69
N GLN A 37 -24.24 -9.12 -21.52
CA GLN A 37 -23.07 -10.01 -21.39
C GLN A 37 -23.42 -11.49 -21.61
N GLU A 38 -24.65 -11.92 -21.26
CA GLU A 38 -25.11 -13.29 -21.50
C GLU A 38 -25.42 -13.54 -22.98
N VAL A 39 -26.00 -12.55 -23.65
CA VAL A 39 -26.23 -12.60 -25.11
C VAL A 39 -24.91 -12.57 -25.88
N GLN A 40 -23.92 -11.79 -25.43
CA GLN A 40 -22.56 -11.83 -26.01
C GLN A 40 -21.93 -13.22 -25.89
N LYS A 41 -22.02 -13.88 -24.73
CA LYS A 41 -21.52 -15.26 -24.55
C LYS A 41 -22.23 -16.26 -25.46
N SER A 42 -23.54 -16.12 -25.64
CA SER A 42 -24.34 -16.99 -26.51
C SER A 42 -23.97 -16.82 -28.00
N ILE A 43 -23.83 -15.57 -28.47
CA ILE A 43 -23.39 -15.27 -29.85
C ILE A 43 -21.98 -15.83 -30.10
N ILE A 44 -21.04 -15.64 -29.16
CA ILE A 44 -19.68 -16.19 -29.27
C ILE A 44 -19.73 -17.72 -29.41
N THR A 45 -20.55 -18.38 -28.60
CA THR A 45 -20.68 -19.85 -28.62
C THR A 45 -21.22 -20.37 -29.96
N GLU A 46 -22.25 -19.73 -30.52
CA GLU A 46 -22.85 -20.13 -31.81
C GLU A 46 -21.96 -19.79 -33.01
N VAL A 47 -21.17 -18.71 -32.94
CA VAL A 47 -20.16 -18.41 -33.97
C VAL A 47 -19.04 -19.46 -33.94
N CYS A 48 -18.59 -19.87 -32.75
CA CYS A 48 -17.55 -20.89 -32.60
C CYS A 48 -18.03 -22.28 -33.05
N SER A 49 -19.26 -22.68 -32.72
CA SER A 49 -19.82 -23.97 -33.15
C SER A 49 -20.02 -24.05 -34.67
N GLY A 50 -20.45 -22.96 -35.30
CA GLY A 50 -20.60 -22.89 -36.76
C GLY A 50 -19.27 -23.03 -37.53
N VAL A 51 -18.15 -22.66 -36.90
CA VAL A 51 -16.80 -22.82 -37.47
C VAL A 51 -16.30 -24.26 -37.32
N ASP A 52 -16.57 -24.93 -36.20
CA ASP A 52 -16.23 -26.36 -35.98
C ASP A 52 -16.99 -27.30 -36.94
N ASP A 53 -18.28 -27.02 -37.21
CA ASP A 53 -19.08 -27.77 -38.18
C ASP A 53 -18.55 -27.60 -39.63
N GLN A 54 -18.02 -26.42 -39.96
CA GLN A 54 -17.39 -26.16 -41.27
C GLN A 54 -16.01 -26.84 -41.40
N LEU A 55 -15.20 -26.83 -40.33
CA LEU A 55 -13.92 -27.53 -40.27
C LEU A 55 -14.08 -29.05 -40.35
N SER A 56 -15.07 -29.62 -39.67
CA SER A 56 -15.33 -31.07 -39.71
C SER A 56 -15.82 -31.54 -41.09
N SER A 57 -16.55 -30.71 -41.84
CA SER A 57 -16.96 -31.01 -43.21
C SER A 57 -15.77 -31.06 -44.20
N LEU A 58 -14.77 -30.20 -44.02
CA LEU A 58 -13.54 -30.15 -44.85
C LEU A 58 -12.62 -31.35 -44.64
N VAL A 59 -12.70 -32.02 -43.49
CA VAL A 59 -11.89 -33.21 -43.14
C VAL A 59 -12.47 -34.51 -43.73
N SER A 60 -13.70 -34.49 -44.27
CA SER A 60 -14.41 -35.69 -44.76
C SER A 60 -14.43 -35.88 -46.29
N GLY A 61 -13.78 -35.00 -47.08
CA GLY A 61 -13.71 -35.10 -48.54
C GLY A 61 -12.51 -35.92 -49.04
N GLU A 62 -12.78 -37.01 -49.77
CA GLU A 62 -11.83 -38.00 -50.31
C GLU A 62 -10.80 -37.46 -51.34
N GLU A 63 -9.56 -37.90 -51.15
CA GLU A 63 -8.44 -38.21 -52.06
C GLU A 63 -8.23 -37.46 -53.40
N SER A 64 -7.01 -36.87 -53.56
CA SER A 64 -6.06 -37.36 -54.59
C SER A 64 -4.63 -36.79 -54.47
N LYS A 65 -3.72 -37.64 -53.99
CA LYS A 65 -2.29 -37.85 -54.34
C LYS A 65 -1.40 -36.64 -54.70
N SER A 66 -0.43 -36.32 -53.83
CA SER A 66 0.96 -36.81 -53.94
C SER A 66 1.84 -36.33 -52.78
N HIS A 67 2.44 -37.31 -52.09
CA HIS A 67 3.61 -37.33 -51.19
C HIS A 67 4.21 -35.99 -50.73
N ASP A 68 3.98 -35.66 -49.45
CA ASP A 68 5.05 -35.48 -48.46
C ASP A 68 4.47 -35.73 -47.05
N THR A 69 5.16 -36.57 -46.28
CA THR A 69 4.75 -36.98 -44.92
C THR A 69 5.10 -35.87 -43.93
N ILE A 70 4.10 -35.20 -43.35
CA ILE A 70 4.30 -34.27 -42.23
C ILE A 70 4.14 -35.04 -40.92
N GLU A 71 5.25 -35.13 -40.18
CA GLU A 71 5.31 -35.60 -38.80
C GLU A 71 4.68 -34.52 -37.88
N VAL A 72 3.68 -34.89 -37.09
CA VAL A 72 2.99 -33.98 -36.17
C VAL A 72 3.72 -34.00 -34.82
N ASP A 73 4.47 -32.93 -34.52
CA ASP A 73 4.98 -32.62 -33.18
C ASP A 73 4.05 -31.60 -32.49
N TYR A 74 3.57 -31.93 -31.29
CA TYR A 74 2.62 -31.13 -30.50
C TYR A 74 3.37 -30.08 -29.65
N ARG A 75 4.07 -29.13 -30.29
CA ARG A 75 4.54 -27.89 -29.66
C ARG A 75 4.62 -26.76 -30.68
N ASN A 76 3.87 -25.69 -30.42
CA ASN A 76 3.89 -24.40 -31.12
C ASN A 76 3.43 -24.34 -32.59
N THR A 77 2.45 -23.45 -32.81
CA THR A 77 2.21 -22.63 -34.00
C THR A 77 1.91 -23.35 -35.32
N TYR A 78 0.67 -23.23 -35.81
CA TYR A 78 0.38 -23.37 -37.24
C TYR A 78 -0.28 -22.11 -37.80
N ARG A 79 0.44 -21.48 -38.74
CA ARG A 79 -0.08 -20.61 -39.78
C ARG A 79 -0.48 -21.49 -40.97
N VAL A 80 -1.70 -21.32 -41.49
CA VAL A 80 -2.04 -21.68 -42.86
C VAL A 80 -2.47 -20.40 -43.56
N LEU A 81 -1.76 -20.02 -44.62
CA LEU A 81 -2.15 -18.94 -45.53
C LEU A 81 -3.01 -19.55 -46.64
N PHE A 82 -4.25 -19.09 -46.76
CA PHE A 82 -4.98 -19.11 -48.02
C PHE A 82 -5.56 -17.73 -48.30
N GLN A 83 -5.19 -17.17 -49.45
CA GLN A 83 -5.73 -15.92 -49.97
C GLN A 83 -7.20 -16.10 -50.31
N GLN A 84 -8.09 -15.37 -49.63
CA GLN A 84 -9.25 -14.62 -50.15
C GLN A 84 -10.28 -14.40 -49.02
N ASN A 85 -10.53 -13.12 -48.71
CA ASN A 85 -11.70 -12.57 -48.00
C ASN A 85 -12.46 -13.52 -47.04
N LEU A 86 -11.93 -13.70 -45.82
CA LEU A 86 -12.73 -14.10 -44.66
C LEU A 86 -12.20 -13.41 -43.39
N SER A 87 -13.13 -12.90 -42.57
CA SER A 87 -12.86 -12.28 -41.27
C SER A 87 -11.96 -13.16 -40.41
N VAL A 88 -10.82 -12.59 -40.01
CA VAL A 88 -9.84 -13.23 -39.12
C VAL A 88 -10.40 -13.26 -37.70
N CYS A 89 -10.56 -14.46 -37.13
CA CYS A 89 -10.78 -14.63 -35.71
C CYS A 89 -9.42 -14.48 -34.99
N PHE A 90 -9.25 -13.42 -34.20
CA PHE A 90 -8.09 -13.29 -33.32
C PHE A 90 -8.33 -14.15 -32.06
N CYS A 91 -7.63 -15.27 -31.94
CA CYS A 91 -7.33 -15.81 -30.61
C CYS A 91 -6.30 -14.88 -29.98
N PHE A 92 -6.72 -14.08 -28.98
CA PHE A 92 -5.78 -13.40 -28.10
C PHE A 92 -4.78 -14.42 -27.57
N SER A 93 -3.49 -14.08 -27.53
CA SER A 93 -2.56 -14.82 -26.68
C SER A 93 -3.02 -14.62 -25.24
N VAL A 94 -3.80 -15.55 -24.71
CA VAL A 94 -4.26 -15.54 -23.33
C VAL A 94 -3.00 -15.56 -22.47
N VAL A 95 -2.75 -14.49 -21.71
CA VAL A 95 -1.71 -14.51 -20.68
C VAL A 95 -2.14 -15.57 -19.68
N GLU A 96 -1.33 -16.60 -19.52
CA GLU A 96 -1.69 -17.74 -18.68
C GLU A 96 -1.74 -17.31 -17.22
N ALA A 97 -2.85 -17.61 -16.54
CA ALA A 97 -3.05 -17.23 -15.15
C ALA A 97 -2.07 -17.99 -14.23
N PRO A 98 -1.67 -17.39 -13.10
CA PRO A 98 -0.97 -18.12 -12.06
C PRO A 98 -1.90 -19.18 -11.45
N SER A 99 -1.32 -20.18 -10.78
CA SER A 99 -2.08 -21.26 -10.14
C SER A 99 -1.85 -21.31 -8.63
N ASN A 100 -2.70 -22.06 -7.91
CA ASN A 100 -2.50 -22.40 -6.50
C ASN A 100 -2.32 -21.17 -5.57
N LEU A 101 -3.23 -20.20 -5.71
CA LEU A 101 -3.31 -19.07 -4.78
C LEU A 101 -3.68 -19.58 -3.39
N GLN A 102 -2.89 -19.21 -2.39
CA GLN A 102 -3.07 -19.59 -0.99
C GLN A 102 -2.90 -18.36 -0.11
N VAL A 103 -3.83 -18.17 0.81
CA VAL A 103 -3.77 -17.12 1.82
C VAL A 103 -3.49 -17.75 3.19
N THR A 104 -2.35 -17.41 3.77
CA THR A 104 -1.82 -17.97 5.02
C THR A 104 -1.39 -16.85 5.97
N GLU A 105 -0.98 -17.19 7.20
CA GLU A 105 -0.48 -16.22 8.20
C GLU A 105 -1.41 -15.00 8.40
N ILE A 106 -2.72 -15.23 8.38
CA ILE A 106 -3.72 -14.16 8.49
C ILE A 106 -3.67 -13.56 9.91
N ALA A 107 -3.40 -12.27 9.98
CA ALA A 107 -3.40 -11.47 11.20
C ALA A 107 -4.49 -10.40 11.14
N SER A 108 -4.50 -9.49 12.12
CA SER A 108 -5.51 -8.42 12.18
C SER A 108 -5.31 -7.33 11.14
N LYS A 109 -4.10 -7.17 10.58
CA LYS A 109 -3.80 -6.14 9.58
C LYS A 109 -2.90 -6.62 8.44
N SER A 110 -2.69 -7.94 8.35
CA SER A 110 -1.81 -8.52 7.34
C SER A 110 -2.20 -9.95 7.01
N MET A 111 -1.76 -10.44 5.85
CA MET A 111 -1.87 -11.83 5.44
C MET A 111 -0.76 -12.17 4.43
N ARG A 112 -0.26 -13.39 4.47
CA ARG A 112 0.65 -13.90 3.45
C ARG A 112 -0.14 -14.49 2.30
N VAL A 113 0.17 -14.03 1.09
CA VAL A 113 -0.40 -14.55 -0.15
C VAL A 113 0.72 -15.22 -0.92
N THR A 114 0.50 -16.47 -1.35
CA THR A 114 1.45 -17.29 -2.11
C THR A 114 0.76 -17.90 -3.31
N TRP A 115 1.49 -18.08 -4.42
CA TRP A 115 0.98 -18.69 -5.64
C TRP A 115 2.10 -19.44 -6.37
N ASP A 116 1.74 -20.32 -7.29
CA ASP A 116 2.68 -20.92 -8.23
C ASP A 116 2.84 -20.02 -9.47
N ALA A 117 4.07 -19.92 -9.98
CA ALA A 117 4.38 -19.07 -11.12
C ALA A 117 3.61 -19.49 -12.38
N SER A 118 3.21 -18.52 -13.19
CA SER A 118 2.63 -18.76 -14.52
C SER A 118 3.65 -19.51 -15.40
N LEU A 119 3.16 -20.45 -16.22
CA LEU A 119 3.99 -21.26 -17.12
C LEU A 119 4.56 -20.45 -18.30
N GLY A 120 3.93 -19.31 -18.63
CA GLY A 120 4.35 -18.42 -19.71
C GLY A 120 5.33 -17.32 -19.26
N GLU A 121 5.98 -16.68 -20.24
CA GLU A 121 6.80 -15.48 -19.98
C GLU A 121 5.90 -14.30 -19.59
N VAL A 122 5.92 -13.96 -18.30
CA VAL A 122 5.21 -12.83 -17.71
C VAL A 122 6.19 -11.72 -17.33
N THR A 123 5.74 -10.47 -17.40
CA THR A 123 6.50 -9.31 -16.92
C THR A 123 6.36 -9.11 -15.41
N GLY A 124 5.33 -9.68 -14.79
CA GLY A 124 5.08 -9.56 -13.36
C GLY A 124 3.70 -10.07 -12.96
N TYR A 125 3.32 -9.76 -11.73
CA TYR A 125 1.99 -10.06 -11.19
C TYR A 125 1.35 -8.80 -10.62
N LYS A 126 0.02 -8.72 -10.70
CA LYS A 126 -0.80 -7.71 -10.00
C LYS A 126 -1.69 -8.44 -9.00
N LEU A 127 -1.67 -8.00 -7.74
CA LEU A 127 -2.59 -8.46 -6.70
C LEU A 127 -3.53 -7.32 -6.33
N THR A 128 -4.83 -7.58 -6.37
CA THR A 128 -5.87 -6.63 -5.96
C THR A 128 -6.58 -7.19 -4.72
N LEU A 129 -6.72 -6.38 -3.66
CA LEU A 129 -7.50 -6.71 -2.48
C LEU A 129 -8.67 -5.74 -2.36
N ILE A 130 -9.89 -6.26 -2.47
CA ILE A 130 -11.12 -5.47 -2.40
C ILE A 130 -11.81 -5.77 -1.05
N PRO A 131 -11.91 -4.81 -0.13
CA PRO A 131 -12.66 -5.01 1.10
C PRO A 131 -14.15 -5.15 0.77
N MET A 132 -14.80 -6.16 1.34
CA MET A 132 -16.24 -6.41 1.17
C MET A 132 -17.10 -5.47 2.05
N VAL A 133 -16.62 -4.25 2.27
CA VAL A 133 -17.27 -3.19 3.04
C VAL A 133 -17.45 -1.97 2.12
N PRO A 134 -18.70 -1.51 1.89
CA PRO A 134 -18.95 -0.35 1.04
C PRO A 134 -18.19 0.90 1.51
N GLY A 135 -17.57 1.60 0.57
CA GLY A 135 -16.82 2.83 0.83
C GLY A 135 -15.37 2.62 1.30
N MET A 136 -14.97 1.39 1.60
CA MET A 136 -13.56 1.05 1.85
C MET A 136 -12.82 0.90 0.51
N LYS A 137 -11.57 1.36 0.49
CA LYS A 137 -10.79 1.43 -0.75
C LYS A 137 -10.10 0.11 -1.06
N ARG A 138 -10.01 -0.23 -2.35
CA ARG A 138 -9.24 -1.39 -2.83
C ARG A 138 -7.74 -1.09 -2.75
N GLN A 139 -6.94 -2.12 -2.48
CA GLN A 139 -5.47 -2.04 -2.49
C GLN A 139 -4.92 -2.78 -3.71
N GLU A 140 -3.96 -2.18 -4.40
CA GLU A 140 -3.28 -2.79 -5.56
C GLU A 140 -1.77 -2.92 -5.29
N LEU A 141 -1.23 -4.11 -5.56
CA LEU A 141 0.17 -4.44 -5.38
C LEU A 141 0.74 -4.99 -6.69
N TYR A 142 1.95 -4.58 -7.03
CA TYR A 142 2.68 -5.08 -8.19
C TYR A 142 3.93 -5.86 -7.74
N MET A 143 4.20 -6.98 -8.39
CA MET A 143 5.32 -7.88 -8.09
C MET A 143 6.09 -8.24 -9.36
N GLY A 144 7.38 -8.52 -9.23
CA GLY A 144 8.22 -8.98 -10.35
C GLY A 144 7.87 -10.40 -10.82
N ALA A 145 8.30 -10.75 -12.03
CA ALA A 145 7.99 -12.04 -12.68
C ALA A 145 8.46 -13.29 -11.88
N THR A 146 9.51 -13.15 -11.07
CA THR A 146 10.10 -14.23 -10.27
C THR A 146 9.53 -14.34 -8.86
N GLN A 147 8.65 -13.41 -8.46
CA GLN A 147 8.10 -13.37 -7.12
C GLN A 147 6.79 -14.15 -7.08
N THR A 148 6.67 -15.04 -6.09
CA THR A 148 5.52 -15.95 -5.91
C THR A 148 4.92 -15.88 -4.50
N SER A 149 5.36 -14.92 -3.69
CA SER A 149 4.85 -14.68 -2.35
C SER A 149 4.94 -13.20 -1.98
N ILE A 150 3.94 -12.73 -1.23
CA ILE A 150 3.92 -11.40 -0.64
C ILE A 150 3.23 -11.44 0.73
N ASN A 151 3.74 -10.67 1.69
CA ASN A 151 3.01 -10.38 2.92
C ASN A 151 2.27 -9.05 2.76
N VAL A 152 0.97 -9.11 2.54
CA VAL A 152 0.12 -7.93 2.39
C VAL A 152 -0.12 -7.33 3.76
N ARG A 153 0.02 -6.01 3.90
CA ARG A 153 -0.10 -5.27 5.16
C ARG A 153 -1.02 -4.05 5.01
N ASP A 154 -1.26 -3.38 6.13
CA ASP A 154 -2.16 -2.23 6.26
C ASP A 154 -3.62 -2.54 5.93
N LEU A 155 -4.02 -3.79 6.20
CA LEU A 155 -5.39 -4.23 6.07
C LEU A 155 -6.23 -3.75 7.26
N SER A 156 -7.54 -3.65 7.02
CA SER A 156 -8.51 -3.34 8.06
C SER A 156 -8.82 -4.61 8.85
N PRO A 157 -8.78 -4.57 10.19
CA PRO A 157 -9.15 -5.69 11.03
C PRO A 157 -10.60 -6.13 10.84
N GLU A 158 -10.86 -7.41 11.11
CA GLU A 158 -12.18 -8.04 11.01
C GLU A 158 -12.88 -7.84 9.64
N THR A 159 -12.12 -7.50 8.62
CA THR A 159 -12.62 -7.18 7.29
C THR A 159 -12.36 -8.36 6.36
N GLU A 160 -13.40 -8.76 5.62
CA GLU A 160 -13.32 -9.76 4.57
C GLU A 160 -12.87 -9.11 3.26
N TYR A 161 -11.93 -9.75 2.59
CA TYR A 161 -11.30 -9.27 1.36
C TYR A 161 -11.48 -10.29 0.24
N GLU A 162 -11.90 -9.80 -0.93
CA GLU A 162 -11.75 -10.49 -2.20
C GLU A 162 -10.35 -10.22 -2.75
N ILE A 163 -9.58 -11.27 -2.95
CA ILE A 163 -8.17 -11.23 -3.35
C ILE A 163 -8.11 -11.74 -4.79
N SER A 164 -7.69 -10.91 -5.72
CA SER A 164 -7.58 -11.27 -7.15
C SER A 164 -6.14 -11.12 -7.63
N LEU A 165 -5.53 -12.22 -8.06
CA LEU A 165 -4.18 -12.27 -8.59
C LEU A 165 -4.20 -12.40 -10.12
N PHE A 166 -3.45 -11.54 -10.80
CA PHE A 166 -3.30 -11.52 -12.26
C PHE A 166 -1.83 -11.71 -12.63
N ALA A 167 -1.55 -12.56 -13.62
CA ALA A 167 -0.29 -12.51 -14.35
C ALA A 167 -0.33 -11.37 -15.36
N LEU A 168 0.79 -10.66 -15.53
CA LEU A 168 0.89 -9.54 -16.47
C LEU A 168 1.90 -9.88 -17.58
N LYS A 169 1.55 -9.53 -18.81
CA LYS A 169 2.51 -9.42 -19.92
C LYS A 169 2.40 -8.03 -20.53
N GLY A 170 3.29 -7.13 -20.12
CA GLY A 170 3.16 -5.71 -20.41
C GLY A 170 1.94 -5.12 -19.69
N LEU A 171 1.01 -4.52 -20.45
CA LEU A 171 -0.23 -3.94 -19.92
C LEU A 171 -1.40 -4.95 -19.90
N THR A 172 -1.19 -6.17 -20.38
CA THR A 172 -2.26 -7.17 -20.55
C THR A 172 -2.29 -8.11 -19.34
N PRO A 173 -3.39 -8.13 -18.56
CA PRO A 173 -3.58 -9.10 -17.48
C PRO A 173 -4.12 -10.44 -17.99
N SER A 174 -3.83 -11.51 -17.26
CA SER A 174 -4.52 -12.80 -17.36
C SER A 174 -5.94 -12.75 -16.81
N GLU A 175 -6.68 -13.85 -16.92
CA GLU A 175 -7.82 -14.08 -16.03
C GLU A 175 -7.35 -14.08 -14.55
N PRO A 176 -8.16 -13.55 -13.62
CA PRO A 176 -7.80 -13.52 -12.21
C PRO A 176 -7.94 -14.89 -11.56
N LEU A 177 -6.96 -15.25 -10.74
CA LEU A 177 -7.15 -16.25 -9.72
C LEU A 177 -7.67 -15.56 -8.45
N THR A 178 -8.84 -15.96 -7.96
CA THR A 178 -9.50 -15.32 -6.82
C THR A 178 -9.54 -16.20 -5.57
N ASP A 179 -9.44 -15.57 -4.41
CA ASP A 179 -9.64 -16.19 -3.09
C ASP A 179 -10.30 -15.19 -2.12
N LEU A 180 -10.89 -15.69 -1.04
CA LEU A 180 -11.51 -14.89 0.00
C LEU A 180 -10.80 -15.11 1.33
N ALA A 181 -10.44 -14.02 2.00
CA ALA A 181 -9.87 -14.11 3.34
C ALA A 181 -10.40 -13.02 4.25
N LYS A 182 -10.75 -13.41 5.48
CA LYS A 182 -11.15 -12.48 6.55
C LYS A 182 -10.01 -12.27 7.53
N THR A 183 -9.59 -11.01 7.67
CA THR A 183 -8.61 -10.62 8.68
C THR A 183 -9.14 -10.88 10.08
N GLN A 184 -8.23 -11.14 11.01
CA GLN A 184 -8.61 -11.36 12.40
C GLN A 184 -9.11 -10.03 13.02
N PRO A 185 -9.99 -10.06 14.03
CA PRO A 185 -10.23 -8.87 14.82
C PRO A 185 -8.90 -8.39 15.42
N VAL A 186 -8.77 -7.09 15.66
CA VAL A 186 -7.71 -6.64 16.57
C VAL A 186 -7.96 -7.39 17.87
N LYS A 187 -6.97 -8.15 18.34
CA LYS A 187 -7.02 -8.75 19.67
C LYS A 187 -6.96 -7.63 20.71
N VAL A 188 -8.08 -6.93 20.88
CA VAL A 188 -8.35 -6.19 22.10
C VAL A 188 -8.75 -7.28 23.07
N LEU A 189 -7.85 -7.68 23.96
CA LEU A 189 -8.10 -8.70 24.97
C LEU A 189 -9.24 -8.24 25.90
N THR A 190 -10.48 -8.43 25.48
CA THR A 190 -11.71 -8.15 26.23
C THR A 190 -12.16 -9.36 27.06
N GLY A 191 -11.23 -10.23 27.45
CA GLY A 191 -11.51 -11.45 28.21
C GLY A 191 -10.45 -11.78 29.25
N MET A 192 -10.65 -11.27 30.47
CA MET A 192 -10.50 -12.04 31.71
C MET A 192 -9.15 -12.75 32.00
N GLN A 193 -8.10 -11.98 32.29
CA GLN A 193 -7.14 -12.18 33.39
C GLN A 193 -6.29 -10.91 33.43
N VAL A 194 -6.49 -10.08 34.45
CA VAL A 194 -5.99 -8.70 34.50
C VAL A 194 -4.48 -8.67 34.77
N SER A 195 -3.68 -8.63 33.70
CA SER A 195 -2.51 -7.77 33.61
C SER A 195 -2.68 -6.97 32.31
N TRP A 196 -2.99 -5.69 32.45
CA TRP A 196 -3.41 -4.85 31.31
C TRP A 196 -2.27 -4.52 30.34
N CYS A 197 -1.06 -4.97 30.63
CA CYS A 197 0.14 -4.83 29.81
C CYS A 197 0.72 -6.20 29.37
N SER A 198 -0.02 -7.31 29.49
CA SER A 198 0.46 -8.66 29.13
C SER A 198 -0.14 -9.21 27.84
N LEU A 199 0.13 -8.54 26.72
CA LEU A 199 -0.03 -9.14 25.39
C LEU A 199 1.21 -9.99 25.06
N ASP A 200 1.39 -11.18 25.66
CA ASP A 200 2.40 -12.23 25.30
C ASP A 200 3.84 -11.78 24.92
N VAL A 201 4.23 -10.57 25.30
CA VAL A 201 5.46 -9.88 24.95
C VAL A 201 5.99 -9.27 26.23
N ASP A 202 7.28 -9.45 26.51
CA ASP A 202 7.97 -8.77 27.61
C ASP A 202 7.97 -7.24 27.37
N VAL A 203 6.88 -6.58 27.76
CA VAL A 203 6.73 -5.12 27.64
C VAL A 203 7.68 -4.44 28.62
N GLN A 204 8.62 -3.66 28.08
CA GLN A 204 9.58 -2.89 28.86
C GLN A 204 9.21 -1.41 28.82
N ALA A 205 9.10 -0.77 29.97
CA ALA A 205 8.92 0.67 30.10
C ALA A 205 9.40 1.17 31.47
N ASP A 206 9.84 2.42 31.52
CA ASP A 206 10.19 3.10 32.77
C ASP A 206 9.08 4.08 33.13
N VAL A 207 8.37 3.82 34.22
CA VAL A 207 7.22 4.60 34.68
C VAL A 207 7.58 5.39 35.93
N VAL A 208 7.38 6.69 35.90
CA VAL A 208 7.55 7.59 37.06
C VAL A 208 6.20 8.10 37.51
N LEU A 209 5.82 7.76 38.75
CA LEU A 209 4.65 8.29 39.43
C LEU A 209 5.08 9.60 40.13
N LEU A 210 4.64 10.73 39.58
CA LEU A 210 4.90 12.06 40.14
C LEU A 210 3.67 12.53 40.92
N VAL A 211 3.76 12.46 42.24
CA VAL A 211 2.60 12.56 43.14
C VAL A 211 2.69 13.84 43.95
N ASP A 212 1.67 14.68 43.83
CA ASP A 212 1.51 15.85 44.67
C ASP A 212 1.23 15.42 46.13
N GLY A 213 2.00 15.98 47.06
CA GLY A 213 1.89 15.77 48.50
C GLY A 213 1.69 17.09 49.24
N SER A 214 1.19 18.12 48.58
CA SER A 214 0.97 19.47 49.12
C SER A 214 -0.18 19.55 50.12
N TYR A 215 -0.31 20.70 50.79
CA TYR A 215 -1.34 20.95 51.80
C TYR A 215 -2.77 21.00 51.26
N SER A 216 -2.98 21.27 49.96
CA SER A 216 -4.33 21.28 49.35
C SER A 216 -4.99 19.90 49.39
N ILE A 217 -4.19 18.84 49.22
CA ILE A 217 -4.69 17.45 49.22
C ILE A 217 -5.18 17.08 50.62
N GLY A 218 -4.34 17.32 51.62
CA GLY A 218 -4.60 16.93 53.01
C GLY A 218 -4.44 15.43 53.28
N LEU A 219 -4.25 15.08 54.55
CA LEU A 219 -3.87 13.73 54.97
C LEU A 219 -4.90 12.64 54.62
N GLN A 220 -6.20 12.96 54.68
CA GLN A 220 -7.27 12.00 54.40
C GLN A 220 -7.33 11.64 52.91
N ASN A 221 -7.25 12.64 52.03
CA ASN A 221 -7.27 12.39 50.58
C ASN A 221 -5.98 11.75 50.10
N PHE A 222 -4.85 12.02 50.77
CA PHE A 222 -3.59 11.36 50.46
C PHE A 222 -3.63 9.84 50.71
N ALA A 223 -4.46 9.36 51.64
CA ALA A 223 -4.71 7.92 51.77
C ALA A 223 -5.37 7.34 50.51
N LYS A 224 -6.34 8.05 49.94
CA LYS A 224 -7.02 7.66 48.69
C LYS A 224 -6.08 7.69 47.48
N VAL A 225 -5.15 8.65 47.42
CA VAL A 225 -4.09 8.66 46.41
C VAL A 225 -3.23 7.39 46.49
N ARG A 226 -2.86 6.94 47.69
CA ARG A 226 -2.12 5.68 47.87
C ARG A 226 -2.90 4.46 47.41
N GLU A 227 -4.19 4.40 47.70
CA GLU A 227 -5.07 3.32 47.23
C GLU A 227 -5.18 3.31 45.70
N PHE A 228 -5.34 4.47 45.07
CA PHE A 228 -5.33 4.60 43.62
C PHE A 228 -4.01 4.14 42.99
N LEU A 229 -2.88 4.60 43.54
CA LEU A 229 -1.56 4.18 43.06
C LEU A 229 -1.36 2.67 43.21
N GLU A 230 -1.86 2.07 44.29
CA GLU A 230 -1.82 0.62 44.47
C GLU A 230 -2.59 -0.11 43.36
N VAL A 231 -3.79 0.35 43.03
CA VAL A 231 -4.60 -0.22 41.93
C VAL A 231 -3.85 -0.07 40.60
N LEU A 232 -3.28 1.10 40.34
CA LEU A 232 -2.52 1.38 39.12
C LEU A 232 -1.29 0.48 38.98
N VAL A 233 -0.44 0.37 40.01
CA VAL A 233 0.79 -0.44 39.91
C VAL A 233 0.50 -1.94 39.80
N LYS A 234 -0.61 -2.43 40.38
CA LYS A 234 -1.06 -3.82 40.25
C LYS A 234 -1.49 -4.19 38.83
N SER A 235 -1.81 -3.21 38.00
CA SER A 235 -2.14 -3.43 36.60
C SER A 235 -0.93 -3.73 35.71
N PHE A 236 0.28 -3.43 36.18
CA PHE A 236 1.52 -3.58 35.42
C PHE A 236 2.26 -4.88 35.78
N ASP A 237 2.94 -5.45 34.77
CA ASP A 237 3.86 -6.56 34.97
C ASP A 237 5.26 -6.02 35.34
N ILE A 238 5.50 -5.92 36.64
CA ILE A 238 6.70 -5.27 37.20
C ILE A 238 7.86 -6.26 37.29
N GLY A 239 9.02 -5.84 36.76
CA GLY A 239 10.24 -6.64 36.81
C GLY A 239 11.45 -5.93 36.22
N PRO A 240 12.67 -6.43 36.48
CA PRO A 240 13.90 -5.80 35.99
C PRO A 240 13.97 -5.74 34.46
N ASN A 241 13.44 -6.78 33.79
CA ASN A 241 13.34 -6.89 32.33
C ASN A 241 11.93 -6.58 31.80
N LYS A 242 11.08 -5.95 32.61
CA LYS A 242 9.69 -5.60 32.28
C LYS A 242 9.42 -4.13 32.59
N ILE A 243 8.30 -3.78 33.21
CA ILE A 243 8.02 -2.42 33.66
C ILE A 243 8.80 -2.13 34.96
N GLN A 244 9.54 -1.02 34.99
CA GLN A 244 10.19 -0.49 36.19
C GLN A 244 9.44 0.74 36.67
N ILE A 245 9.24 0.88 37.98
CA ILE A 245 8.47 1.99 38.57
C ILE A 245 9.32 2.79 39.55
N SER A 246 9.21 4.11 39.47
CA SER A 246 9.73 5.06 40.45
C SER A 246 8.59 5.91 40.99
N LEU A 247 8.67 6.29 42.26
CA LEU A 247 7.74 7.23 42.88
C LEU A 247 8.49 8.45 43.39
N VAL A 248 8.06 9.62 42.92
CA VAL A 248 8.51 10.92 43.38
C VAL A 248 7.32 11.65 43.97
N GLN A 249 7.42 12.00 45.24
CA GLN A 249 6.46 12.90 45.88
C GLN A 249 6.98 14.33 45.75
N TYR A 250 6.11 15.30 45.47
CA TYR A 250 6.50 16.71 45.44
C TYR A 250 5.56 17.60 46.22
N SER A 251 6.13 18.65 46.80
CA SER A 251 5.39 19.78 47.34
C SER A 251 6.17 21.06 47.03
N ARG A 252 6.81 21.67 48.03
CA ARG A 252 7.81 22.73 47.83
C ARG A 252 9.05 22.18 47.13
N ASP A 253 9.46 20.98 47.54
CA ASP A 253 10.65 20.29 47.08
C ASP A 253 10.28 18.86 46.67
N PRO A 254 10.81 18.35 45.55
CA PRO A 254 10.62 16.95 45.15
C PRO A 254 11.44 16.01 46.03
N HIS A 255 10.88 14.86 46.35
CA HIS A 255 11.49 13.79 47.13
C HIS A 255 11.30 12.45 46.43
N THR A 256 12.39 11.72 46.22
CA THR A 256 12.34 10.36 45.66
C THR A 256 11.98 9.39 46.78
N GLU A 257 10.78 8.79 46.74
CA GLU A 257 10.43 7.73 47.70
C GLU A 257 11.11 6.40 47.30
N PHE A 258 11.19 6.11 45.99
CA PHE A 258 12.04 5.07 45.44
C PHE A 258 12.36 5.30 43.95
N ALA A 259 13.54 4.87 43.51
CA ALA A 259 14.02 4.96 42.13
C ALA A 259 13.65 3.73 41.29
N LEU A 260 13.78 3.81 39.95
CA LEU A 260 13.39 2.75 39.00
C LEU A 260 14.07 1.40 39.30
N ASN A 261 15.33 1.42 39.74
CA ASN A 261 16.10 0.22 40.10
C ASN A 261 15.99 -0.19 41.57
N THR A 262 15.05 0.34 42.35
CA THR A 262 14.94 0.04 43.80
C THR A 262 14.14 -1.23 44.08
N HIS A 263 13.08 -1.46 43.30
CA HIS A 263 12.16 -2.58 43.48
C HIS A 263 12.08 -3.38 42.18
N HIS A 264 12.08 -4.71 42.29
CA HIS A 264 12.16 -5.62 41.15
C HIS A 264 10.96 -6.56 41.02
N ASP A 265 9.96 -6.40 41.89
CA ASP A 265 8.74 -7.18 41.90
C ASP A 265 7.55 -6.35 42.40
N ILE A 266 6.36 -6.80 42.04
CA ILE A 266 5.10 -6.12 42.36
C ILE A 266 4.85 -5.99 43.87
N ASN A 267 5.24 -6.97 44.69
CA ASN A 267 4.96 -6.95 46.12
C ASN A 267 5.78 -5.85 46.82
N ALA A 268 7.03 -5.67 46.41
CA ALA A 268 7.90 -4.60 46.90
C ALA A 268 7.36 -3.21 46.54
N VAL A 269 6.94 -3.00 45.29
CA VAL A 269 6.36 -1.72 44.84
C VAL A 269 5.05 -1.42 45.57
N VAL A 270 4.13 -2.38 45.67
CA VAL A 270 2.86 -2.21 46.41
C VAL A 270 3.11 -1.84 47.87
N LYS A 271 4.08 -2.49 48.52
CA LYS A 271 4.45 -2.17 49.91
C LYS A 271 4.96 -0.73 50.04
N ALA A 272 5.82 -0.28 49.12
CA ALA A 272 6.35 1.08 49.12
C ALA A 272 5.24 2.12 48.91
N VAL A 273 4.35 1.90 47.93
CA VAL A 273 3.20 2.77 47.65
C VAL A 273 2.23 2.86 48.82
N ARG A 274 2.00 1.79 49.57
CA ARG A 274 1.11 1.83 50.74
C ARG A 274 1.67 2.65 51.91
N THR A 275 2.99 2.76 52.02
CA THR A 275 3.66 3.20 53.26
C THR A 275 4.40 4.53 53.16
N PHE A 276 4.54 5.14 51.98
CA PHE A 276 5.24 6.42 51.86
C PHE A 276 4.51 7.56 52.60
N PRO A 277 5.25 8.45 53.29
CA PRO A 277 4.67 9.43 54.19
C PRO A 277 4.09 10.63 53.43
N TYR A 278 3.04 11.24 53.98
CA TYR A 278 2.56 12.54 53.53
C TYR A 278 3.51 13.66 54.01
N ARG A 279 3.96 14.53 53.10
CA ARG A 279 4.99 15.55 53.42
C ARG A 279 4.47 16.97 53.61
N GLY A 280 3.36 17.33 52.96
CA GLY A 280 2.83 18.70 53.00
C GLY A 280 3.76 19.73 52.34
N GLY A 281 3.24 20.93 52.08
CA GLY A 281 3.99 22.05 51.47
C GLY A 281 3.19 22.81 50.42
N SER A 282 3.87 23.70 49.68
CA SER A 282 3.33 24.35 48.47
C SER A 282 3.30 23.37 47.29
N THR A 283 2.88 23.80 46.10
CA THR A 283 2.72 22.92 44.93
C THR A 283 3.62 23.37 43.79
N ASN A 284 4.90 22.99 43.79
CA ASN A 284 5.88 23.40 42.77
C ASN A 284 6.03 22.32 41.67
N THR A 285 5.07 22.26 40.75
CA THR A 285 4.99 21.22 39.70
C THR A 285 6.12 21.35 38.68
N GLY A 286 6.51 22.57 38.29
CA GLY A 286 7.59 22.80 37.31
C GLY A 286 8.96 22.32 37.79
N LYS A 287 9.29 22.63 39.06
CA LYS A 287 10.48 22.12 39.74
C LYS A 287 10.48 20.59 39.82
N ALA A 288 9.33 19.99 40.12
CA ALA A 288 9.18 18.55 40.25
C ALA A 288 9.42 17.82 38.91
N MET A 289 8.86 18.32 37.81
CA MET A 289 9.11 17.79 36.47
C MET A 289 10.58 17.91 36.03
N THR A 290 11.22 19.06 36.34
CA THR A 290 12.65 19.25 36.09
C THR A 290 13.48 18.21 36.85
N TYR A 291 13.11 17.93 38.10
CA TYR A 291 13.77 16.91 38.93
C TYR A 291 13.60 15.50 38.36
N VAL A 292 12.40 15.13 37.88
CA VAL A 292 12.17 13.83 37.23
C VAL A 292 13.12 13.66 36.03
N ARG A 293 13.22 14.67 35.16
CA ARG A 293 14.10 14.65 34.00
C ARG A 293 15.58 14.48 34.37
N GLU A 294 16.06 15.23 35.36
CA GLU A 294 17.49 15.36 35.64
C GLU A 294 18.02 14.38 36.70
N LYS A 295 17.12 13.84 37.54
CA LYS A 295 17.50 13.03 38.71
C LYS A 295 16.87 11.65 38.75
N ILE A 296 15.79 11.38 37.99
CA ILE A 296 15.12 10.08 37.97
C ILE A 296 15.37 9.35 36.65
N PHE A 297 15.14 10.01 35.51
CA PHE A 297 15.43 9.46 34.18
C PHE A 297 16.93 9.47 33.84
N ILE A 298 17.73 8.92 34.74
CA ILE A 298 19.19 8.75 34.61
C ILE A 298 19.57 7.30 34.86
N SER A 299 20.58 6.81 34.16
CA SER A 299 20.97 5.39 34.22
C SER A 299 21.43 4.94 35.62
N SER A 300 22.04 5.82 36.41
CA SER A 300 22.40 5.53 37.81
C SER A 300 21.21 5.30 38.73
N ARG A 301 19.98 5.63 38.29
CA ARG A 301 18.72 5.42 39.01
C ARG A 301 17.83 4.37 38.34
N GLY A 302 18.36 3.62 37.36
CA GLY A 302 17.67 2.52 36.69
C GLY A 302 17.09 2.85 35.33
N ALA A 303 17.14 4.11 34.88
CA ALA A 303 16.56 4.47 33.59
C ALA A 303 17.28 3.77 32.42
N ARG A 304 16.52 3.07 31.59
CA ARG A 304 16.99 2.26 30.47
C ARG A 304 17.00 3.08 29.18
N GLN A 305 18.07 2.89 28.41
CA GLN A 305 18.15 3.41 27.05
C GLN A 305 17.37 2.43 26.15
N ASN A 306 16.46 2.93 25.31
CA ASN A 306 15.60 2.13 24.41
C ASN A 306 14.36 1.46 25.03
N VAL A 307 13.79 2.06 26.08
CA VAL A 307 12.43 1.74 26.53
C VAL A 307 11.58 3.02 26.58
N PRO A 308 10.26 2.96 26.39
CA PRO A 308 9.38 4.11 26.60
C PRO A 308 9.51 4.61 28.04
N ARG A 309 9.50 5.94 28.17
CA ARG A 309 9.50 6.63 29.45
C ARG A 309 8.15 7.27 29.65
N VAL A 310 7.48 6.91 30.72
CA VAL A 310 6.14 7.41 31.05
C VAL A 310 6.21 8.15 32.37
N MET A 311 5.57 9.31 32.45
CA MET A 311 5.34 10.03 33.69
C MET A 311 3.84 10.15 33.93
N VAL A 312 3.37 9.71 35.09
CA VAL A 312 1.99 9.93 35.53
C VAL A 312 2.02 11.00 36.62
N LEU A 313 1.53 12.19 36.29
CA LEU A 313 1.35 13.31 37.22
C LEU A 313 0.00 13.17 37.92
N ILE A 314 -0.01 13.27 39.25
CA ILE A 314 -1.23 13.35 40.06
C ILE A 314 -1.18 14.64 40.87
N THR A 315 -2.15 15.52 40.69
CA THR A 315 -2.23 16.82 41.39
C THR A 315 -3.68 17.22 41.63
N ASP A 316 -3.91 18.02 42.68
CA ASP A 316 -5.25 18.47 43.07
C ASP A 316 -5.46 19.98 42.90
N GLY A 317 -4.46 20.70 42.38
CA GLY A 317 -4.48 22.16 42.41
C GLY A 317 -3.51 22.83 41.47
N LYS A 318 -3.59 24.17 41.47
CA LYS A 318 -2.79 25.05 40.62
C LYS A 318 -1.31 25.01 41.00
N SER A 319 -0.44 24.93 40.00
CA SER A 319 1.00 25.06 40.25
C SER A 319 1.35 26.45 40.82
N SER A 320 2.25 26.48 41.80
CA SER A 320 2.81 27.70 42.41
C SER A 320 4.02 28.26 41.65
N ASP A 321 4.58 27.50 40.70
CA ASP A 321 5.69 27.88 39.84
C ASP A 321 5.38 27.70 38.35
N SER A 322 6.26 28.21 37.49
CA SER A 322 6.15 28.02 36.04
C SER A 322 6.48 26.58 35.65
N PHE A 323 5.55 25.92 34.96
CA PHE A 323 5.65 24.50 34.63
C PHE A 323 5.75 24.20 33.12
N LYS A 324 5.35 25.15 32.26
CA LYS A 324 5.25 24.91 30.80
C LYS A 324 6.58 24.53 30.15
N ASP A 325 7.65 25.25 30.48
CA ASP A 325 8.99 24.96 29.95
C ASP A 325 9.51 23.59 30.42
N ALA A 326 9.26 23.23 31.68
CA ALA A 326 9.64 21.94 32.23
C ALA A 326 8.89 20.77 31.56
N ALA A 327 7.58 20.92 31.33
CA ALA A 327 6.77 19.95 30.60
C ALA A 327 7.25 19.78 29.16
N THR A 328 7.46 20.89 28.43
CA THR A 328 8.00 20.87 27.06
C THR A 328 9.36 20.17 27.00
N LYS A 329 10.24 20.44 27.97
CA LYS A 329 11.56 19.79 28.06
C LYS A 329 11.50 18.28 28.30
N LEU A 330 10.47 17.76 28.98
CA LEU A 330 10.24 16.32 29.13
C LEU A 330 9.70 15.72 27.83
N ARG A 331 8.69 16.34 27.22
CA ARG A 331 8.12 15.88 25.93
C ARG A 331 9.16 15.86 24.81
N ASN A 332 10.04 16.86 24.74
CA ASN A 332 11.13 16.94 23.75
C ASN A 332 12.18 15.85 23.91
N VAL A 333 12.22 15.15 25.05
CA VAL A 333 13.07 13.98 25.24
C VAL A 333 12.22 12.70 25.27
N ASP A 334 11.11 12.66 24.55
CA ASP A 334 10.25 11.49 24.36
C ASP A 334 9.75 10.87 25.69
N VAL A 335 9.44 11.72 26.67
CA VAL A 335 8.68 11.29 27.86
C VAL A 335 7.20 11.48 27.57
N GLU A 336 6.44 10.41 27.75
CA GLU A 336 4.99 10.41 27.63
C GLU A 336 4.35 10.80 28.97
N ILE A 337 3.60 11.90 29.00
CA ILE A 337 3.07 12.49 30.22
C ILE A 337 1.55 12.31 30.27
N PHE A 338 1.08 11.58 31.27
CA PHE A 338 -0.32 11.49 31.64
C PHE A 338 -0.58 12.37 32.87
N ALA A 339 -1.63 13.17 32.85
CA ALA A 339 -1.99 14.07 33.93
C ALA A 339 -3.35 13.68 34.54
N VAL A 340 -3.35 13.50 35.86
CA VAL A 340 -4.54 13.18 36.66
C VAL A 340 -4.79 14.35 37.60
N GLY A 341 -5.84 15.11 37.30
CA GLY A 341 -6.36 16.19 38.13
C GLY A 341 -7.46 15.70 39.06
N VAL A 342 -7.44 16.19 40.29
CA VAL A 342 -8.51 15.93 41.27
C VAL A 342 -9.09 17.24 41.77
N LYS A 343 -10.42 17.31 41.91
CA LYS A 343 -11.13 18.40 42.58
C LYS A 343 -10.82 19.80 42.00
N ASP A 344 -9.90 20.55 42.60
CA ASP A 344 -9.59 21.94 42.25
C ASP A 344 -8.49 22.05 41.17
N ALA A 345 -8.10 20.92 40.57
CA ALA A 345 -7.17 20.88 39.45
C ALA A 345 -7.72 21.66 38.25
N VAL A 346 -6.83 22.38 37.56
CA VAL A 346 -7.21 23.23 36.43
C VAL A 346 -6.91 22.47 35.12
N ARG A 347 -7.95 22.03 34.41
CA ARG A 347 -7.82 21.28 33.15
C ARG A 347 -6.79 21.85 32.18
N SER A 348 -6.83 23.16 31.95
CA SER A 348 -5.93 23.83 30.99
C SER A 348 -4.46 23.81 31.43
N GLU A 349 -4.16 23.67 32.73
CA GLU A 349 -2.80 23.43 33.20
C GLU A 349 -2.38 21.98 32.93
N LEU A 350 -3.28 21.02 33.15
CA LEU A 350 -3.03 19.61 32.87
C LEU A 350 -2.80 19.35 31.38
N GLU A 351 -3.61 19.97 30.51
CA GLU A 351 -3.45 19.91 29.04
C GLU A 351 -2.12 20.53 28.59
N ALA A 352 -1.67 21.61 29.24
CA ALA A 352 -0.37 22.20 28.93
C ALA A 352 0.83 21.33 29.40
N ILE A 353 0.59 20.40 30.34
CA ILE A 353 1.61 19.49 30.89
C ILE A 353 1.63 18.15 30.14
N ALA A 354 0.46 17.57 29.89
CA ALA A 354 0.30 16.28 29.24
C ALA A 354 0.77 16.29 27.78
N ASN A 355 0.86 15.11 27.19
CA ASN A 355 1.04 14.95 25.75
C ASN A 355 -0.30 15.05 25.02
N GLU A 356 -0.26 15.33 23.71
CA GLU A 356 -1.45 15.29 22.86
C GLU A 356 -1.73 13.86 22.37
N PRO A 357 -3.01 13.46 22.17
CA PRO A 357 -4.20 14.28 22.37
C PRO A 357 -4.70 14.28 23.83
N ALA A 358 -5.23 15.42 24.27
CA ALA A 358 -5.67 15.63 25.66
C ALA A 358 -6.73 14.64 26.17
N ASP A 359 -7.63 14.17 25.31
CA ASP A 359 -8.71 13.23 25.65
C ASP A 359 -8.22 11.86 26.16
N THR A 360 -6.99 11.49 25.83
CA THR A 360 -6.37 10.22 26.24
C THR A 360 -5.24 10.40 27.26
N HIS A 361 -4.82 11.64 27.53
CA HIS A 361 -3.69 11.96 28.41
C HIS A 361 -4.07 12.80 29.63
N VAL A 362 -5.27 13.39 29.66
CA VAL A 362 -5.77 14.20 30.78
C VAL A 362 -7.01 13.57 31.37
N TYR A 363 -6.94 13.26 32.66
CA TYR A 363 -8.02 12.68 33.44
C TYR A 363 -8.37 13.63 34.57
N GLU A 364 -9.65 13.95 34.70
CA GLU A 364 -10.17 14.73 35.82
C GLU A 364 -11.18 13.90 36.59
N VAL A 365 -11.05 13.90 37.90
CA VAL A 365 -12.01 13.27 38.80
C VAL A 365 -12.59 14.30 39.75
N GLU A 366 -13.90 14.23 39.94
CA GLU A 366 -14.67 15.14 40.80
C GLU A 366 -14.19 15.08 42.26
N ASP A 367 -13.80 13.88 42.69
CA ASP A 367 -13.25 13.61 44.01
C ASP A 367 -12.26 12.43 43.99
N PHE A 368 -11.63 12.20 45.13
CA PHE A 368 -10.67 11.12 45.32
C PHE A 368 -11.31 9.72 45.40
N ASP A 369 -12.64 9.60 45.54
CA ASP A 369 -13.35 8.32 45.55
C ASP A 369 -13.64 7.82 44.12
N ALA A 370 -13.69 8.73 43.15
CA ALA A 370 -13.89 8.45 41.73
C ALA A 370 -12.66 7.87 41.01
N PHE A 371 -11.50 7.75 41.67
CA PHE A 371 -10.27 7.20 41.09
C PHE A 371 -10.44 5.79 40.50
N GLN A 372 -11.32 4.97 41.08
CA GLN A 372 -11.57 3.62 40.56
C GLN A 372 -12.12 3.64 39.13
N ARG A 373 -12.87 4.68 38.74
CA ARG A 373 -13.45 4.81 37.40
C ARG A 373 -12.37 5.02 36.34
N ILE A 374 -11.45 5.94 36.61
CA ILE A 374 -10.39 6.29 35.66
C ILE A 374 -9.23 5.29 35.66
N SER A 375 -9.07 4.50 36.72
CA SER A 375 -7.95 3.55 36.85
C SER A 375 -7.85 2.62 35.64
N LYS A 376 -8.99 2.12 35.15
CA LYS A 376 -9.03 1.22 33.98
C LYS A 376 -8.65 1.96 32.70
N GLU A 377 -9.25 3.12 32.45
CA GLU A 377 -9.02 3.91 31.23
C GLU A 377 -7.59 4.43 31.17
N LEU A 378 -7.06 4.97 32.27
CA LEU A 378 -5.68 5.42 32.38
C LEU A 378 -4.70 4.28 32.13
N THR A 379 -4.94 3.11 32.74
CA THR A 379 -4.09 1.93 32.51
C THR A 379 -4.08 1.52 31.04
N GLN A 380 -5.24 1.50 30.39
CA GLN A 380 -5.36 1.16 28.98
C GLN A 380 -4.61 2.16 28.09
N SER A 381 -4.78 3.46 28.32
CA SER A 381 -4.05 4.49 27.57
C SER A 381 -2.53 4.37 27.77
N ILE A 382 -2.07 4.14 29.02
CA ILE A 382 -0.65 3.93 29.30
C ILE A 382 -0.11 2.70 28.54
N CYS A 383 -0.78 1.54 28.62
CA CYS A 383 -0.29 0.32 27.98
C CYS A 383 -0.29 0.45 26.44
N LEU A 384 -1.36 0.99 25.84
CA LEU A 384 -1.41 1.26 24.39
C LEU A 384 -0.26 2.17 23.95
N ARG A 385 0.05 3.19 24.75
CA ARG A 385 1.07 4.15 24.40
C ARG A 385 2.49 3.59 24.54
N ILE A 386 2.74 2.80 25.58
CA ILE A 386 3.99 2.04 25.75
C ILE A 386 4.23 1.15 24.52
N GLU A 387 3.22 0.43 24.06
CA GLU A 387 3.36 -0.45 22.89
C GLU A 387 3.69 0.32 21.61
N GLN A 388 3.01 1.45 21.36
CA GLN A 388 3.28 2.31 20.22
C GLN A 388 4.72 2.87 20.24
N GLU A 389 5.18 3.35 21.40
CA GLU A 389 6.54 3.88 21.54
C GLU A 389 7.61 2.78 21.44
N LEU A 390 7.33 1.57 21.95
CA LEU A 390 8.21 0.41 21.73
C LEU A 390 8.35 0.09 20.24
N LEU A 391 7.27 0.17 19.46
CA LEU A 391 7.34 -0.02 18.01
C LEU A 391 8.20 1.06 17.35
N LYS A 392 8.08 2.33 17.74
CA LYS A 392 8.95 3.40 17.21
C LYS A 392 10.42 3.17 17.54
N ILE A 393 10.73 2.78 18.78
CA ILE A 393 12.11 2.46 19.21
C ILE A 393 12.65 1.27 18.42
N LYS A 394 11.86 0.19 18.27
CA LYS A 394 12.23 -0.97 17.45
C LYS A 394 12.49 -0.55 16.00
N LYS A 395 11.62 0.26 15.40
CA LYS A 395 11.79 0.80 14.03
C LYS A 395 13.04 1.68 13.89
N LYS A 396 13.40 2.48 14.91
CA LYS A 396 14.64 3.29 14.90
C LYS A 396 15.91 2.42 14.87
N ASN A 397 15.84 1.20 15.39
CA ASN A 397 16.95 0.24 15.29
C ASN A 397 17.00 -0.50 13.94
N LEU A 398 15.98 -0.37 13.09
CA LEU A 398 15.96 -0.94 11.75
C LEU A 398 16.54 0.08 10.76
N LEU A 399 17.67 -0.26 10.14
CA LEU A 399 18.36 0.64 9.23
C LEU A 399 17.52 0.85 7.96
N PRO A 400 17.16 2.10 7.60
CA PRO A 400 16.48 2.37 6.35
C PRO A 400 17.44 2.22 5.16
N PRO A 401 16.91 2.00 3.94
CA PRO A 401 17.72 2.15 2.73
C PRO A 401 18.22 3.60 2.61
N SER A 402 19.25 3.83 1.79
CA SER A 402 19.81 5.17 1.60
C SER A 402 20.04 5.49 0.11
N ASN A 403 20.35 6.75 -0.20
CA ASN A 403 20.71 7.20 -1.56
C ASN A 403 19.68 6.83 -2.64
N LEU A 404 18.44 7.30 -2.48
CA LEU A 404 17.40 7.13 -3.50
C LEU A 404 17.72 8.00 -4.71
N GLN A 405 17.75 7.38 -5.88
CA GLN A 405 18.01 8.03 -7.17
C GLN A 405 16.99 7.56 -8.20
N PHE A 406 16.67 8.44 -9.14
CA PHE A 406 15.77 8.15 -10.24
C PHE A 406 16.51 8.21 -11.59
N SER A 407 16.15 7.33 -12.50
CA SER A 407 16.74 7.23 -13.84
C SER A 407 15.71 6.69 -14.85
N GLU A 408 16.05 6.65 -16.13
CA GLU A 408 15.16 6.13 -17.19
C GLU A 408 13.75 6.78 -17.16
N ILE A 409 13.70 8.10 -16.96
CA ILE A 409 12.45 8.86 -16.83
C ILE A 409 11.75 8.94 -18.19
N THR A 410 10.49 8.51 -18.24
CA THR A 410 9.62 8.57 -19.42
C THR A 410 8.33 9.32 -19.08
N SER A 411 7.40 9.42 -20.03
CA SER A 411 6.08 9.99 -19.79
C SER A 411 5.17 9.10 -18.95
N ARG A 412 5.48 7.81 -18.74
CA ARG A 412 4.62 6.88 -17.99
C ARG A 412 5.37 5.96 -17.02
N SER A 413 6.67 6.17 -16.84
CA SER A 413 7.50 5.35 -15.95
C SER A 413 8.79 6.07 -15.57
N PHE A 414 9.41 5.63 -14.48
CA PHE A 414 10.82 5.88 -14.19
C PHE A 414 11.36 4.76 -13.29
N ARG A 415 12.69 4.59 -13.29
CA ARG A 415 13.40 3.64 -12.42
C ARG A 415 13.78 4.31 -11.11
N ALA A 416 13.46 3.68 -9.99
CA ALA A 416 13.94 4.04 -8.66
C ALA A 416 15.06 3.08 -8.23
N THR A 417 16.18 3.62 -7.74
CA THR A 417 17.33 2.84 -7.26
C THR A 417 17.81 3.37 -5.92
N TRP A 418 18.16 2.47 -4.99
CA TRP A 418 18.66 2.81 -3.66
C TRP A 418 19.87 1.96 -3.28
N ALA A 419 20.52 2.33 -2.18
CA ALA A 419 21.56 1.55 -1.53
C ALA A 419 20.96 0.72 -0.38
N ALA A 420 21.27 -0.58 -0.37
CA ALA A 420 20.90 -1.48 0.71
C ALA A 420 21.58 -1.09 2.04
N PRO A 421 20.89 -1.23 3.17
CA PRO A 421 21.52 -1.09 4.48
C PRO A 421 22.47 -2.27 4.76
N ALA A 422 23.35 -2.13 5.75
CA ALA A 422 24.34 -3.16 6.10
C ALA A 422 23.72 -4.44 6.70
N ALA A 423 22.47 -4.41 7.13
CA ALA A 423 21.75 -5.54 7.69
C ALA A 423 21.00 -6.33 6.61
N SER A 424 20.82 -7.63 6.81
CA SER A 424 20.07 -8.50 5.88
C SER A 424 18.59 -8.10 5.82
N VAL A 425 18.18 -7.53 4.70
CA VAL A 425 16.80 -7.13 4.40
C VAL A 425 16.06 -8.32 3.77
N LEU A 426 14.82 -8.58 4.19
CA LEU A 426 13.98 -9.64 3.61
C LEU A 426 13.39 -9.20 2.26
N SER A 427 12.83 -7.99 2.22
CA SER A 427 12.23 -7.36 1.05
C SER A 427 12.23 -5.84 1.21
N TYR A 428 12.04 -5.13 0.11
CA TYR A 428 11.71 -3.71 0.11
C TYR A 428 10.26 -3.52 -0.32
N LEU A 429 9.58 -2.59 0.33
CA LEU A 429 8.27 -2.13 -0.09
C LEU A 429 8.43 -0.72 -0.65
N VAL A 430 8.17 -0.55 -1.95
CA VAL A 430 8.18 0.74 -2.62
C VAL A 430 6.75 1.23 -2.73
N ARG A 431 6.45 2.41 -2.18
CA ARG A 431 5.14 3.04 -2.23
C ARG A 431 5.22 4.35 -2.97
N TYR A 432 4.31 4.59 -3.91
CA TYR A 432 4.29 5.84 -4.64
C TYR A 432 2.88 6.36 -4.91
N ARG A 433 2.75 7.68 -5.01
CA ARG A 433 1.49 8.38 -5.32
C ARG A 433 1.79 9.72 -5.98
N GLU A 434 0.78 10.34 -6.58
CA GLU A 434 0.90 11.70 -7.09
C GLU A 434 1.15 12.66 -5.91
N ALA A 435 2.19 13.50 -6.01
CA ALA A 435 2.66 14.33 -4.91
C ALA A 435 1.65 15.44 -4.52
N GLU A 436 0.83 15.89 -5.47
CA GLU A 436 -0.23 16.86 -5.22
C GLU A 436 -1.45 16.24 -4.54
N ASP A 437 -1.70 14.95 -4.73
CA ASP A 437 -2.79 14.23 -4.06
C ASP A 437 -2.33 13.64 -2.72
N VAL A 438 -2.24 14.52 -1.72
CA VAL A 438 -1.85 14.13 -0.35
C VAL A 438 -2.88 13.18 0.30
N THR A 439 -4.09 13.12 -0.24
CA THR A 439 -5.16 12.17 0.15
C THR A 439 -5.20 10.90 -0.69
N GLY A 440 -4.38 10.87 -1.74
CA GLY A 440 -4.28 9.79 -2.72
C GLY A 440 -3.67 8.55 -2.10
N ASP A 441 -4.16 7.40 -2.54
CA ASP A 441 -3.67 6.11 -2.06
C ASP A 441 -2.31 5.83 -2.67
N TYR A 442 -1.46 5.22 -1.86
CA TYR A 442 -0.19 4.72 -2.34
C TYR A 442 -0.39 3.45 -3.16
N ILE A 443 0.12 3.46 -4.38
CA ILE A 443 0.40 2.24 -5.12
C ILE A 443 1.64 1.61 -4.49
N SER A 444 1.61 0.30 -4.25
CA SER A 444 2.72 -0.40 -3.63
C SER A 444 3.33 -1.44 -4.57
N GLN A 445 4.64 -1.58 -4.51
CA GLN A 445 5.42 -2.56 -5.25
C GLN A 445 6.37 -3.28 -4.30
N ALA A 446 6.29 -4.61 -4.26
CA ALA A 446 7.21 -5.42 -3.48
C ALA A 446 8.46 -5.74 -4.30
N VAL A 447 9.62 -5.61 -3.67
CA VAL A 447 10.93 -5.84 -4.30
C VAL A 447 11.72 -6.82 -3.42
N PRO A 448 12.28 -7.91 -3.97
CA PRO A 448 13.08 -8.85 -3.19
C PRO A 448 14.27 -8.17 -2.48
N GLY A 449 14.64 -8.65 -1.27
CA GLY A 449 15.69 -8.00 -0.46
C GLY A 449 17.09 -8.01 -1.06
N HIS A 450 17.34 -8.86 -2.06
CA HIS A 450 18.60 -8.88 -2.83
C HIS A 450 18.63 -7.87 -3.99
N THR A 451 17.53 -7.16 -4.23
CA THR A 451 17.37 -6.22 -5.35
C THR A 451 17.13 -4.81 -4.79
N THR A 452 17.89 -3.83 -5.30
CA THR A 452 17.82 -2.44 -4.83
C THR A 452 17.36 -1.45 -5.91
N THR A 453 16.63 -1.96 -6.91
CA THR A 453 16.10 -1.17 -8.03
C THR A 453 14.74 -1.70 -8.45
N THR A 454 13.85 -0.81 -8.89
CA THR A 454 12.57 -1.18 -9.51
C THR A 454 12.13 -0.12 -10.50
N VAL A 455 11.28 -0.50 -11.46
CA VAL A 455 10.64 0.45 -12.39
C VAL A 455 9.20 0.64 -11.95
N LEU A 456 8.81 1.91 -11.78
CA LEU A 456 7.43 2.30 -11.51
C LEU A 456 6.74 2.52 -12.86
N PHE A 457 5.65 1.80 -13.09
CA PHE A 457 4.91 1.84 -14.36
C PHE A 457 3.54 2.48 -14.17
N TYR A 458 2.85 2.71 -15.30
CA TYR A 458 1.47 3.21 -15.36
C TYR A 458 1.30 4.62 -14.78
N LEU A 459 2.35 5.45 -14.87
CA LEU A 459 2.32 6.81 -14.36
C LEU A 459 1.60 7.77 -15.34
N THR A 460 1.09 8.86 -14.79
CA THR A 460 0.51 9.99 -15.54
C THR A 460 1.64 10.87 -16.09
N PRO A 461 1.61 11.29 -17.37
CA PRO A 461 2.58 12.24 -17.92
C PRO A 461 2.56 13.59 -17.22
N VAL A 462 3.71 14.25 -17.13
CA VAL A 462 3.86 15.59 -16.51
C VAL A 462 3.30 15.63 -15.08
N THR A 463 3.53 14.56 -14.32
CA THR A 463 3.01 14.42 -12.96
C THR A 463 4.14 14.06 -12.01
N THR A 464 4.24 14.81 -10.92
CA THR A 464 5.23 14.56 -9.86
C THR A 464 4.73 13.46 -8.94
N TYR A 465 5.56 12.45 -8.69
CA TYR A 465 5.27 11.34 -7.79
C TYR A 465 6.15 11.41 -6.55
N GLU A 466 5.55 11.24 -5.37
CA GLU A 466 6.25 10.95 -4.12
C GLU A 466 6.52 9.44 -4.05
N VAL A 467 7.77 9.05 -3.82
CA VAL A 467 8.21 7.66 -3.73
C VAL A 467 8.85 7.40 -2.38
N ASN A 468 8.36 6.38 -1.69
CA ASN A 468 8.77 5.95 -0.35
C ASN A 468 9.28 4.50 -0.41
N VAL A 469 10.54 4.28 -0.02
CA VAL A 469 11.14 2.93 0.02
C VAL A 469 11.33 2.51 1.48
N TYR A 470 10.73 1.38 1.87
CA TYR A 470 10.86 0.77 3.19
C TYR A 470 11.69 -0.50 3.09
N ALA A 471 12.62 -0.72 4.02
CA ALA A 471 13.27 -2.03 4.19
C ALA A 471 12.48 -2.87 5.20
N GLU A 472 12.10 -4.07 4.81
CA GLU A 472 11.39 -5.02 5.66
C GLU A 472 12.38 -6.01 6.30
N TYR A 473 12.25 -6.17 7.62
CA TYR A 473 12.98 -7.13 8.44
C TYR A 473 11.99 -8.04 9.18
N GLU A 474 12.49 -9.14 9.76
CA GLU A 474 11.68 -10.02 10.60
C GLU A 474 11.02 -9.29 11.78
N LYS A 475 11.68 -8.24 12.30
CA LYS A 475 11.21 -7.43 13.43
C LYS A 475 10.30 -6.26 13.03
N GLY A 476 9.98 -6.11 11.74
CA GLY A 476 9.17 -5.02 11.20
C GLY A 476 9.89 -4.19 10.14
N ASP A 477 9.36 -3.01 9.85
CA ASP A 477 9.80 -2.18 8.72
C ASP A 477 10.62 -0.98 9.21
N SER A 478 11.61 -0.58 8.42
CA SER A 478 12.38 0.64 8.67
C SER A 478 11.53 1.90 8.50
N PHE A 479 12.12 3.06 8.83
CA PHE A 479 11.62 4.33 8.31
C PHE A 479 11.74 4.37 6.77
N ALA A 480 10.87 5.16 6.14
CA ALA A 480 10.89 5.36 4.70
C ALA A 480 12.13 6.18 4.27
N LEU A 481 12.72 5.79 3.14
CA LEU A 481 13.54 6.68 2.34
C LEU A 481 12.65 7.33 1.28
N THR A 482 12.47 8.65 1.38
CA THR A 482 11.55 9.42 0.53
C THR A 482 12.29 10.19 -0.55
N GLY A 483 11.71 10.24 -1.75
CA GLY A 483 12.16 11.08 -2.86
C GLY A 483 10.98 11.46 -3.76
N GLN A 484 11.20 12.39 -4.68
CA GLN A 484 10.20 12.80 -5.66
C GLN A 484 10.81 12.83 -7.06
N GLU A 485 9.99 12.51 -8.06
CA GLU A 485 10.37 12.63 -9.47
C GLU A 485 9.16 12.98 -10.33
N THR A 486 9.38 13.70 -11.43
CA THR A 486 8.33 14.13 -12.36
C THR A 486 8.47 13.38 -13.68
N THR A 487 7.38 12.76 -14.14
CA THR A 487 7.32 12.13 -15.46
C THR A 487 7.44 13.17 -16.58
N LEU A 488 8.01 12.75 -17.72
CA LEU A 488 8.21 13.64 -18.86
C LEU A 488 6.89 13.93 -19.61
N GLU A 489 6.91 14.98 -20.43
CA GLU A 489 5.90 15.17 -21.48
C GLU A 489 5.95 14.02 -22.49
N VAL A 490 4.80 13.71 -23.08
CA VAL A 490 4.73 12.79 -24.23
C VAL A 490 5.35 13.52 -25.43
N GLN A 491 6.62 13.21 -25.76
CA GLN A 491 7.30 13.83 -26.90
C GLN A 491 7.02 13.09 -28.21
N ASN A 492 6.43 13.85 -29.14
CA ASN A 492 5.65 13.38 -30.27
C ASN A 492 6.46 13.30 -31.57
N LEU A 493 6.19 12.23 -32.31
CA LEU A 493 6.47 12.01 -33.72
C LEU A 493 6.48 13.31 -34.57
N ARG A 494 7.50 13.52 -35.40
CA ARG A 494 7.65 14.72 -36.25
C ARG A 494 7.94 14.39 -37.72
N VAL A 495 7.45 15.24 -38.61
CA VAL A 495 7.73 15.22 -40.06
C VAL A 495 8.67 16.36 -40.43
N THR A 496 9.64 16.07 -41.29
CA THR A 496 10.69 17.00 -41.76
C THR A 496 11.10 16.65 -43.20
N GLU A 497 11.91 17.48 -43.86
CA GLU A 497 12.45 17.21 -45.19
C GLU A 497 11.36 16.90 -46.24
N GLU A 498 10.26 17.67 -46.27
CA GLU A 498 9.19 17.41 -47.24
C GLU A 498 9.61 17.78 -48.65
N THR A 499 9.37 16.86 -49.58
CA THR A 499 9.58 17.00 -51.02
C THR A 499 8.25 16.79 -51.76
N THR A 500 8.30 16.75 -53.08
CA THR A 500 7.12 16.53 -53.93
C THR A 500 6.56 15.11 -53.83
N ASN A 501 7.36 14.13 -53.38
CA ASN A 501 6.96 12.71 -53.32
C ASN A 501 7.48 11.95 -52.09
N SER A 502 8.05 12.63 -51.10
CA SER A 502 8.59 12.01 -49.89
C SER A 502 8.69 12.99 -48.74
N PHE A 503 8.74 12.48 -47.50
CA PHE A 503 9.15 13.24 -46.32
C PHE A 503 9.81 12.32 -45.29
N ARG A 504 10.63 12.90 -44.40
CA ARG A 504 11.27 12.20 -43.28
C ARG A 504 10.40 12.23 -42.03
N VAL A 505 10.19 11.07 -41.45
CA VAL A 505 9.53 10.89 -40.15
C VAL A 505 10.60 10.57 -39.10
N SER A 506 10.51 11.18 -37.92
CA SER A 506 11.38 10.85 -36.79
C SER A 506 10.62 10.88 -35.47
N TRP A 507 11.00 10.00 -34.56
CA TRP A 507 10.42 9.86 -33.22
C TRP A 507 11.51 9.68 -32.19
N GLN A 508 11.12 9.75 -30.92
CA GLN A 508 11.99 9.38 -29.82
C GLN A 508 11.93 7.87 -29.60
N ALA A 509 13.06 7.25 -29.22
CA ALA A 509 13.11 5.84 -28.90
C ALA A 509 12.10 5.50 -27.78
N ALA A 510 11.20 4.57 -28.07
CA ALA A 510 10.29 3.99 -27.09
C ALA A 510 11.06 3.17 -26.03
N PRO A 511 10.58 3.13 -24.77
CA PRO A 511 11.30 2.50 -23.67
C PRO A 511 11.36 0.98 -23.80
N GLY A 512 12.46 0.37 -23.34
CA GLY A 512 12.68 -1.07 -23.39
C GLY A 512 13.34 -1.56 -24.69
N SER A 513 13.49 -2.88 -24.82
CA SER A 513 14.13 -3.50 -25.98
C SER A 513 13.16 -3.61 -27.16
N VAL A 514 13.08 -2.55 -27.97
CA VAL A 514 12.27 -2.51 -29.19
C VAL A 514 12.88 -3.43 -30.24
N LEU A 515 12.08 -4.31 -30.85
CA LEU A 515 12.51 -5.18 -31.96
C LEU A 515 12.50 -4.42 -33.29
N ARG A 516 11.45 -3.64 -33.54
CA ARG A 516 11.25 -2.78 -34.71
C ARG A 516 10.18 -1.72 -34.43
N TYR A 517 10.12 -0.68 -35.24
CA TYR A 517 8.94 0.17 -35.32
C TYR A 517 8.14 -0.18 -36.56
N ARG A 518 6.81 -0.21 -36.43
CA ARG A 518 5.88 -0.30 -37.55
C ARG A 518 5.27 1.07 -37.80
N LEU A 519 5.24 1.46 -39.06
CA LEU A 519 4.62 2.68 -39.50
C LEU A 519 3.47 2.34 -40.44
N SER A 520 2.35 3.03 -40.30
CA SER A 520 1.29 3.05 -41.31
C SER A 520 1.02 4.49 -41.71
N TYR A 521 0.70 4.73 -42.97
CA TYR A 521 0.42 6.06 -43.47
C TYR A 521 -0.67 6.05 -44.54
N VAL A 522 -1.62 6.97 -44.42
CA VAL A 522 -2.81 7.03 -45.26
C VAL A 522 -3.09 8.48 -45.69
N PRO A 523 -3.43 8.73 -46.97
CA PRO A 523 -3.79 10.07 -47.41
C PRO A 523 -5.12 10.52 -46.77
N LEU A 524 -5.13 11.73 -46.20
CA LEU A 524 -6.31 12.30 -45.54
C LEU A 524 -7.45 12.66 -46.52
N SER A 525 -7.20 12.63 -47.83
CA SER A 525 -8.23 12.78 -48.85
C SER A 525 -9.27 11.65 -48.84
N GLY A 526 -9.00 10.54 -48.14
CA GLY A 526 -9.89 9.38 -48.03
C GLY A 526 -9.92 8.49 -49.28
N VAL A 527 -9.12 8.82 -50.29
CA VAL A 527 -8.96 8.05 -51.53
C VAL A 527 -7.53 7.53 -51.58
N GLY A 528 -7.30 6.30 -51.12
CA GLY A 528 -5.98 5.66 -51.14
C GLY A 528 -5.91 4.43 -50.25
N GLU A 529 -4.92 3.57 -50.51
CA GLU A 529 -4.60 2.41 -49.68
C GLU A 529 -3.78 2.83 -48.46
N ILE A 530 -3.87 2.05 -47.38
CA ILE A 530 -2.97 2.20 -46.22
C ILE A 530 -1.63 1.62 -46.63
N LEU A 531 -0.59 2.46 -46.58
CA LEU A 531 0.78 2.05 -46.85
C LEU A 531 1.50 1.76 -45.54
N GLU A 532 2.42 0.80 -45.54
CA GLU A 532 3.15 0.37 -44.35
C GLU A 532 4.67 0.43 -44.55
N ALA A 533 5.41 0.71 -43.48
CA ALA A 533 6.86 0.65 -43.43
C ALA A 533 7.34 0.12 -42.07
N GLN A 534 8.60 -0.28 -41.97
CA GLN A 534 9.20 -0.73 -40.71
C GLN A 534 10.67 -0.33 -40.61
N THR A 535 11.17 -0.13 -39.39
CA THR A 535 12.61 0.10 -39.10
C THR A 535 13.15 -0.93 -38.14
N LEU A 536 14.48 -1.01 -38.00
CA LEU A 536 15.07 -1.79 -36.91
C LEU A 536 14.84 -1.10 -35.56
N GLY A 537 14.83 -1.87 -34.46
CA GLY A 537 14.58 -1.37 -33.11
C GLY A 537 15.41 -0.13 -32.68
N PRO A 538 16.71 -0.03 -33.01
CA PRO A 538 17.51 1.17 -32.72
C PRO A 538 17.24 2.37 -33.62
N GLU A 539 16.55 2.18 -34.75
CA GLU A 539 16.33 3.22 -35.75
C GLU A 539 15.04 3.99 -35.47
N THR A 540 15.19 5.28 -35.12
CA THR A 540 14.06 6.15 -34.77
C THR A 540 13.72 7.18 -35.85
N THR A 541 14.13 6.92 -37.10
CA THR A 541 13.81 7.75 -38.26
C THR A 541 13.70 6.91 -39.53
N ILE A 542 12.81 7.32 -40.44
CA ILE A 542 12.63 6.72 -41.77
C ILE A 542 12.19 7.80 -42.77
N VAL A 543 12.52 7.61 -44.05
CA VAL A 543 12.01 8.44 -45.15
C VAL A 543 10.90 7.66 -45.85
N LEU A 544 9.69 8.23 -45.89
CA LEU A 544 8.58 7.66 -46.64
C LEU A 544 8.64 8.21 -48.06
N GLN A 545 8.65 7.32 -49.06
CA GLN A 545 8.82 7.66 -50.48
C GLN A 545 7.57 7.25 -51.29
N GLU A 546 7.55 7.64 -52.57
CA GLU A 546 6.47 7.34 -53.51
C GLU A 546 5.10 7.91 -53.10
N LEU A 547 5.12 9.04 -52.39
CA LEU A 547 3.93 9.77 -51.98
C LEU A 547 3.39 10.64 -53.11
N PHE A 548 2.08 10.85 -53.13
CA PHE A 548 1.46 11.77 -54.08
C PHE A 548 1.80 13.23 -53.74
N PRO A 549 2.07 14.10 -54.72
CA PRO A 549 2.27 15.53 -54.49
C PRO A 549 1.04 16.21 -53.87
N ILE A 550 1.26 17.30 -53.13
CA ILE A 550 0.21 18.13 -52.51
C ILE A 550 -0.80 17.29 -51.71
N THR A 551 -0.32 16.24 -51.04
CA THR A 551 -1.16 15.28 -50.31
C THR A 551 -0.72 15.23 -48.86
N THR A 552 -1.67 15.45 -47.95
CA THR A 552 -1.45 15.26 -46.51
C THR A 552 -1.68 13.82 -46.14
N TYR A 553 -0.68 13.19 -45.54
CA TYR A 553 -0.73 11.84 -45.00
C TYR A 553 -0.82 11.89 -43.49
N ARG A 554 -1.68 11.05 -42.90
CA ARG A 554 -1.63 10.71 -41.48
C ARG A 554 -0.67 9.56 -41.30
N VAL A 555 0.38 9.76 -40.52
CA VAL A 555 1.40 8.77 -40.21
C VAL A 555 1.22 8.31 -38.77
N SER A 556 1.14 7.01 -38.59
CA SER A 556 1.09 6.31 -37.32
C SER A 556 2.39 5.53 -37.11
N VAL A 557 2.94 5.56 -35.89
CA VAL A 557 4.14 4.80 -35.52
C VAL A 557 3.92 4.03 -34.22
N SER A 558 4.21 2.74 -34.25
CA SER A 558 4.04 1.83 -33.11
C SER A 558 5.32 1.00 -32.89
N PRO A 559 5.90 0.99 -31.68
CA PRO A 559 7.00 0.09 -31.37
C PRO A 559 6.50 -1.35 -31.26
N GLU A 560 7.29 -2.31 -31.74
CA GLU A 560 7.03 -3.74 -31.56
C GLU A 560 8.07 -4.33 -30.62
N TYR A 561 7.60 -4.93 -29.54
CA TYR A 561 8.40 -5.65 -28.55
C TYR A 561 8.16 -7.16 -28.70
N ALA A 562 8.98 -7.97 -28.02
CA ALA A 562 8.70 -9.41 -27.90
C ALA A 562 7.31 -9.69 -27.26
N SER A 563 6.79 -8.74 -26.47
CA SER A 563 5.47 -8.82 -25.85
C SER A 563 4.32 -8.35 -26.75
N GLY A 564 4.58 -7.76 -27.92
CA GLY A 564 3.56 -7.26 -28.84
C GLY A 564 3.76 -5.80 -29.29
N ILE A 565 2.76 -5.26 -29.99
CA ILE A 565 2.76 -3.89 -30.50
C ILE A 565 2.38 -2.93 -29.36
N GLY A 566 3.22 -1.93 -29.10
CA GLY A 566 3.00 -0.88 -28.11
C GLY A 566 2.09 0.23 -28.62
N SER A 567 1.93 1.27 -27.80
CA SER A 567 1.05 2.41 -28.11
C SER A 567 1.48 3.15 -29.37
N GLU A 568 0.50 3.42 -30.23
CA GLU A 568 0.67 4.18 -31.47
C GLU A 568 0.79 5.69 -31.20
N SER A 569 1.69 6.36 -31.91
CA SER A 569 1.79 7.82 -31.98
C SER A 569 1.47 8.29 -33.40
N GLN A 570 0.81 9.45 -33.54
CA GLN A 570 0.35 9.96 -34.84
C GLN A 570 0.87 11.37 -35.13
N VAL A 571 1.11 11.65 -36.42
CA VAL A 571 1.46 12.98 -36.94
C VAL A 571 0.94 13.11 -38.37
N ASP A 572 0.59 14.32 -38.78
CA ASP A 572 0.22 14.60 -40.17
C ASP A 572 1.42 15.25 -40.91
N GLY A 573 1.68 14.84 -42.15
CA GLY A 573 2.75 15.36 -43.01
C GLY A 573 2.27 15.63 -44.42
N THR A 574 2.68 16.75 -45.03
CA THR A 574 2.20 17.20 -46.36
C THR A 574 3.34 17.28 -47.36
N THR A 575 3.20 16.62 -48.51
CA THR A 575 4.13 16.74 -49.64
C THR A 575 3.99 18.09 -50.36
N LYS A 576 5.09 18.58 -50.94
CA LYS A 576 5.14 19.89 -51.62
C LYS A 576 4.58 19.83 -53.06
N GLU A 577 4.28 21.01 -53.59
CA GLU A 577 3.93 21.20 -55.01
C GLU A 577 5.17 21.05 -55.90
N GLY A 578 4.96 20.44 -57.08
CA GLY A 578 5.96 19.99 -58.06
C GLY A 578 6.73 21.08 -58.77
#